data_AF-A0AA34XQU2-F1
#
_entry.id   AF-A0AA34XQU2-F1
#
_cell.length_a   1.000
_cell.length_b   1.000
_cell.length_c   1.000
_cell.angle_alpha   90.00
_cell.angle_beta   90.00
_cell.angle_gamma   90.00
#
_symmetry.space_group_name_H-M   'P 1'
#
loop_
_entity.id
_entity.type
_entity.pdbx_description
1 polymer ?
#
loop_
_entity_poly.entity_id
_entity_poly.type
_entity_poly.pdbx_seq_one_letter_code
_entity_poly.pdbx_strand_id
1 'polypeptide(L)'
;MRNETKEAMRLFLGGRCYTAENLERDYLAEVTGYSDDRWEAPQRAARLAAAVKRYKTSEMLRFIFATVAHDPDPDLTPLAVKRLCKALFGRTGSQWLIVDIFGEKGRQRRSNDSNPESVEKIAAKYRHEAGRHWSATLAEIERIKRLYQSEIRHCCKVSDEAAFCLIQRPYISKTLLTRRISPRGSP
;
A
#
# COMPACT_ATOMS: atom_id res chain seq x y z
N MET A 1 8.35 -23.47 -9.20
CA MET A 1 8.90 -22.16 -8.83
C MET A 1 10.23 -21.94 -9.53
N ARG A 2 10.28 -20.96 -10.45
CA ARG A 2 11.46 -20.53 -11.20
C ARG A 2 12.56 -19.99 -10.27
N ASN A 3 13.81 -19.98 -10.73
CA ASN A 3 14.94 -19.53 -9.91
C ASN A 3 14.86 -18.02 -9.60
N GLU A 4 14.42 -17.23 -10.58
CA GLU A 4 14.18 -15.80 -10.46
C GLU A 4 13.10 -15.52 -9.40
N THR A 5 12.03 -16.30 -9.40
CA THR A 5 10.95 -16.21 -8.40
C THR A 5 11.45 -16.57 -7.00
N LYS A 6 12.30 -17.59 -6.87
CA LYS A 6 12.92 -17.95 -5.58
C LYS A 6 13.83 -16.84 -5.07
N GLU A 7 14.60 -16.21 -5.93
CA GLU A 7 15.48 -15.10 -5.57
C GLU A 7 14.67 -13.87 -5.14
N ALA A 8 13.63 -13.52 -5.89
CA ALA A 8 12.69 -12.45 -5.51
C ALA A 8 12.03 -12.74 -4.15
N MET A 9 11.61 -13.99 -3.91
CA MET A 9 11.05 -14.40 -2.62
C MET A 9 12.08 -14.29 -1.48
N ARG A 10 13.34 -14.66 -1.74
CA ARG A 10 14.45 -14.51 -0.78
C ARG A 10 14.70 -13.04 -0.44
N LEU A 11 14.75 -12.16 -1.43
CA LEU A 11 14.90 -10.71 -1.22
C LEU A 11 13.71 -10.13 -0.43
N PHE A 12 12.50 -10.59 -0.74
CA PHE A 12 11.30 -10.15 -0.03
C PHE A 12 11.33 -10.56 1.45
N LEU A 13 11.51 -11.85 1.73
CA LEU A 13 11.53 -12.37 3.10
C LEU A 13 12.77 -11.93 3.88
N GLY A 14 13.89 -11.68 3.20
CA GLY A 14 15.17 -11.26 3.79
C GLY A 14 15.25 -9.80 4.24
N GLY A 15 14.15 -9.05 4.24
CA GLY A 15 14.09 -7.71 4.84
C GLY A 15 13.36 -6.63 4.03
N ARG A 16 12.72 -6.97 2.91
CA ARG A 16 11.84 -6.04 2.17
C ARG A 16 10.36 -6.20 2.52
N CYS A 17 9.99 -7.31 3.16
CA CYS A 17 8.68 -7.53 3.73
C CYS A 17 8.42 -6.55 4.86
N TYR A 18 7.31 -5.82 4.77
CA TYR A 18 6.85 -4.90 5.80
C TYR A 18 5.62 -5.50 6.49
N THR A 19 5.77 -5.88 7.76
CA THR A 19 4.78 -6.66 8.52
C THR A 19 3.81 -5.79 9.32
N ALA A 20 2.83 -6.42 9.98
CA ALA A 20 1.90 -5.74 10.88
C ALA A 20 2.65 -5.11 12.07
N GLU A 21 3.68 -5.79 12.59
CA GLU A 21 4.53 -5.27 13.67
C GLU A 21 5.32 -4.04 13.21
N ASN A 22 5.77 -4.00 11.95
CA ASN A 22 6.39 -2.79 11.40
C ASN A 22 5.39 -1.64 11.30
N LEU A 23 4.15 -1.92 10.87
CA LEU A 23 3.10 -0.92 10.79
C LEU A 23 2.76 -0.37 12.17
N GLU A 24 2.56 -1.24 13.16
CA GLU A 24 2.26 -0.87 14.53
C GLU A 24 3.38 -0.03 15.14
N ARG A 25 4.64 -0.43 14.95
CA ARG A 25 5.81 0.36 15.38
C ARG A 25 5.85 1.75 14.77
N ASP A 26 5.60 1.89 13.46
CA ASP A 26 5.58 3.20 12.79
C ASP A 26 4.42 4.08 13.31
N TYR A 27 3.27 3.48 13.64
CA TYR A 27 2.15 4.19 14.26
C TYR A 27 2.49 4.65 15.68
N LEU A 28 3.09 3.78 16.51
CA LEU A 28 3.51 4.12 17.87
C LEU A 28 4.60 5.20 17.89
N ALA A 29 5.52 5.18 16.92
CA ALA A 29 6.53 6.22 16.78
C ALA A 29 5.89 7.62 16.62
N GLU A 30 4.80 7.73 15.85
CA GLU A 30 4.07 9.00 15.70
C GLU A 30 3.34 9.43 16.99
N VAL A 31 2.95 8.49 17.85
CA VAL A 31 2.40 8.80 19.18
C VAL A 31 3.51 9.37 20.07
N THR A 32 4.66 8.69 20.14
CA THR A 32 5.79 9.12 20.99
C THR A 32 6.36 10.49 20.59
N GLY A 33 6.36 10.80 19.30
CA GLY A 33 6.83 12.08 18.76
C GLY A 33 5.80 13.20 18.79
N TYR A 34 4.61 12.99 19.37
CA TYR A 34 3.54 13.96 19.32
C TYR A 34 3.72 15.12 20.32
N SER A 35 3.88 16.34 19.80
CA SER A 35 3.81 17.61 20.55
C SER A 35 2.65 18.46 20.04
N ASP A 36 1.93 19.15 20.93
CA ASP A 36 0.88 20.11 20.56
C ASP A 36 1.46 21.45 20.10
N ASP A 37 2.69 21.74 20.53
CA ASP A 37 3.42 22.96 20.16
C ASP A 37 3.96 22.92 18.72
N ARG A 38 3.95 21.73 18.09
CA ARG A 38 4.41 21.52 16.71
C ARG A 38 3.24 21.07 15.82
N TRP A 39 2.78 21.98 14.98
CA TRP A 39 1.79 21.66 13.95
C TRP A 39 2.40 20.78 12.83
N GLU A 40 2.36 19.45 13.01
CA GLU A 40 2.85 18.46 12.04
C GLU A 40 1.76 17.53 11.47
N ALA A 41 0.48 17.84 11.69
CA ALA A 41 -0.61 16.95 11.32
C ALA A 41 -0.59 16.49 9.83
N PRO A 42 -0.31 17.36 8.84
CA PRO A 42 -0.20 16.93 7.43
C PRO A 42 0.97 15.97 7.19
N GLN A 43 2.14 16.24 7.77
CA GLN A 43 3.34 15.43 7.62
C GLN A 43 3.17 14.06 8.28
N ARG A 44 2.60 14.02 9.49
CA ARG A 44 2.23 12.78 10.17
C ARG A 44 1.27 11.95 9.33
N ALA A 45 0.20 12.57 8.82
CA ALA A 45 -0.75 11.87 7.96
C ALA A 45 -0.07 11.28 6.70
N ALA A 46 0.88 12.01 6.11
CA ALA A 46 1.66 11.51 4.98
C ALA A 46 2.55 10.31 5.34
N ARG A 47 3.23 10.34 6.50
CA ARG A 47 4.07 9.23 6.99
C ARG A 47 3.23 7.98 7.28
N LEU A 48 2.12 8.13 7.99
CA LEU A 48 1.17 7.02 8.26
C LEU A 48 0.57 6.45 6.96
N ALA A 49 0.20 7.31 6.00
CA ALA A 49 -0.27 6.86 4.70
C ALA A 49 0.80 6.09 3.91
N ALA A 50 2.06 6.51 3.99
CA ALA A 50 3.19 5.80 3.40
C ALA A 50 3.42 4.43 4.05
N ALA A 51 3.35 4.35 5.39
CA ALA A 51 3.43 3.09 6.14
C ALA A 51 2.32 2.11 5.74
N VAL A 52 1.07 2.57 5.70
CA VAL A 52 -0.08 1.77 5.23
C VAL A 52 0.11 1.30 3.79
N LYS A 53 0.67 2.13 2.90
CA LYS A 53 0.96 1.74 1.51
C LYS A 53 2.04 0.65 1.44
N ARG A 54 3.09 0.73 2.27
CA ARG A 54 4.16 -0.28 2.35
C ARG A 54 3.61 -1.61 2.86
N TYR A 55 2.82 -1.57 3.94
CA TYR A 55 2.17 -2.76 4.50
C TYR A 55 1.25 -3.43 3.47
N LYS A 56 0.33 -2.67 2.87
CA LYS A 56 -0.56 -3.16 1.80
C LYS A 56 0.20 -3.76 0.63
N THR A 57 1.30 -3.15 0.22
CA THR A 57 2.12 -3.70 -0.87
C THR A 57 2.74 -5.03 -0.46
N SER A 58 3.32 -5.11 0.74
CA SER A 58 3.90 -6.35 1.26
C SER A 58 2.88 -7.47 1.39
N GLU A 59 1.67 -7.17 1.87
CA GLU A 59 0.61 -8.17 1.98
C GLU A 59 0.13 -8.70 0.62
N MET A 60 0.08 -7.85 -0.42
CA MET A 60 -0.20 -8.32 -1.78
C MET A 60 0.91 -9.23 -2.32
N LEU A 61 2.17 -8.87 -2.07
CA LEU A 61 3.32 -9.69 -2.51
C LEU A 61 3.40 -11.01 -1.75
N ARG A 62 3.15 -10.99 -0.44
CA ARG A 62 3.08 -12.19 0.41
C ARG A 62 2.03 -13.17 -0.12
N PHE A 63 0.85 -12.67 -0.50
CA PHE A 63 -0.17 -13.49 -1.13
C PHE A 63 0.31 -14.11 -2.45
N ILE A 64 0.89 -13.30 -3.35
CA ILE A 64 1.39 -13.77 -4.66
C ILE A 64 2.47 -14.86 -4.47
N PHE A 65 3.42 -14.66 -3.56
CA PHE A 65 4.45 -15.67 -3.27
C PHE A 65 3.87 -16.94 -2.65
N ALA A 66 2.88 -16.84 -1.76
CA ALA A 66 2.27 -17.99 -1.11
C ALA A 66 1.34 -18.80 -2.02
N THR A 67 0.88 -18.23 -3.14
CA THR A 67 -0.13 -18.84 -4.02
C THR A 67 0.37 -18.96 -5.46
N VAL A 68 0.30 -17.86 -6.20
CA VAL A 68 0.55 -17.76 -7.64
C VAL A 68 1.95 -18.24 -8.04
N ALA A 69 2.96 -18.00 -7.19
CA ALA A 69 4.35 -18.36 -7.46
C ALA A 69 4.61 -19.89 -7.46
N HIS A 70 3.72 -20.69 -6.89
CA HIS A 70 3.85 -22.15 -6.87
C HIS A 70 3.18 -22.81 -8.08
N ASP A 71 1.99 -22.34 -8.44
CA ASP A 71 1.19 -22.80 -9.58
C ASP A 71 0.30 -21.63 -10.04
N PRO A 72 0.43 -21.11 -11.27
CA PRO A 72 1.16 -21.68 -12.41
C PRO A 72 2.66 -21.34 -12.48
N ASP A 73 3.24 -20.67 -11.47
CA ASP A 73 4.64 -20.20 -11.49
C ASP A 73 4.96 -19.31 -12.72
N PRO A 74 4.20 -18.22 -12.91
CA PRO A 74 4.43 -17.29 -14.01
C PRO A 74 5.76 -16.57 -13.83
N ASP A 75 6.29 -16.04 -14.93
CA ASP A 75 7.43 -15.12 -14.89
C ASP A 75 7.00 -13.77 -14.25
N LEU A 76 7.31 -13.64 -12.97
CA LEU A 76 6.95 -12.50 -12.11
C LEU A 76 7.82 -11.26 -12.38
N THR A 77 7.78 -10.75 -13.60
CA THR A 77 8.35 -9.43 -13.90
C THR A 77 7.65 -8.30 -13.12
N PRO A 78 8.28 -7.12 -12.95
CA PRO A 78 7.64 -5.99 -12.27
C PRO A 78 6.28 -5.59 -12.87
N LEU A 79 6.14 -5.72 -14.20
CA LEU A 79 4.88 -5.44 -14.88
C LEU A 79 3.84 -6.53 -14.62
N ALA A 80 4.22 -7.81 -14.67
CA ALA A 80 3.32 -8.93 -14.38
C ALA A 80 2.79 -8.83 -12.95
N VAL A 81 3.68 -8.62 -11.97
CA VAL A 81 3.30 -8.42 -10.56
C VAL A 81 2.36 -7.24 -10.40
N LYS A 82 2.65 -6.09 -11.02
CA LYS A 82 1.78 -4.91 -10.95
C LYS A 82 0.38 -5.18 -11.52
N ARG A 83 0.29 -5.94 -12.60
CA ARG A 83 -0.98 -6.34 -13.23
C ARG A 83 -1.74 -7.34 -12.36
N LEU A 84 -1.05 -8.34 -11.81
CA LEU A 84 -1.63 -9.29 -10.85
C LEU A 84 -2.18 -8.58 -9.60
N CYS A 85 -1.41 -7.67 -9.00
CA CYS A 85 -1.89 -6.87 -7.88
C CYS A 85 -3.19 -6.11 -8.26
N LYS A 86 -3.21 -5.50 -9.45
CA LYS A 86 -4.38 -4.74 -9.92
C LYS A 86 -5.59 -5.64 -10.12
N ALA A 87 -5.41 -6.84 -10.67
CA ALA A 87 -6.49 -7.79 -10.94
C ALA A 87 -7.01 -8.47 -9.66
N LEU A 88 -6.12 -8.85 -8.73
CA LEU A 88 -6.48 -9.55 -7.50
C LEU A 88 -7.05 -8.61 -6.42
N PHE A 89 -6.49 -7.41 -6.28
CA PHE A 89 -6.77 -6.52 -5.14
C PHE A 89 -7.33 -5.15 -5.57
N GLY A 90 -7.45 -4.89 -6.87
CA GLY A 90 -7.84 -3.57 -7.39
C GLY A 90 -6.76 -2.50 -7.24
N ARG A 91 -5.55 -2.85 -6.79
CA ARG A 91 -4.45 -1.92 -6.43
C ARG A 91 -3.14 -2.34 -7.07
N THR A 92 -2.26 -1.38 -7.39
CA THR A 92 -0.98 -1.67 -8.08
C THR A 92 0.21 -1.84 -7.14
N GLY A 93 0.10 -1.39 -5.88
CA GLY A 93 1.22 -1.40 -4.93
C GLY A 93 2.27 -0.31 -5.16
N SER A 94 3.35 -0.38 -4.39
CA SER A 94 4.51 0.52 -4.52
C SER A 94 5.40 0.14 -5.71
N GLN A 95 5.54 1.04 -6.68
CA GLN A 95 6.41 0.83 -7.85
C GLN A 95 7.87 0.56 -7.45
N TRP A 96 8.40 1.33 -6.50
CA TRP A 96 9.78 1.20 -6.06
C TRP A 96 10.05 -0.19 -5.46
N LEU A 97 9.17 -0.66 -4.57
CA LEU A 97 9.30 -1.97 -3.93
C LEU A 97 9.18 -3.13 -4.93
N ILE A 98 8.23 -3.02 -5.88
CA ILE A 98 8.05 -4.06 -6.91
C ILE A 98 9.28 -4.13 -7.82
N VAL A 99 9.87 -3.00 -8.21
CA VAL A 99 11.09 -3.00 -9.04
C VAL A 99 12.31 -3.48 -8.25
N ASP A 100 12.41 -3.14 -6.97
CA ASP A 100 13.51 -3.59 -6.11
C ASP A 100 13.52 -5.11 -5.92
N ILE A 101 12.35 -5.73 -5.81
CA ILE A 101 12.22 -7.19 -5.59
C ILE A 101 12.29 -7.99 -6.89
N PHE A 102 11.59 -7.55 -7.94
CA PHE A 102 11.38 -8.32 -9.18
C PHE A 102 12.19 -7.80 -10.38
N GLY A 103 12.94 -6.71 -10.20
CA GLY A 103 13.74 -6.11 -11.24
C GLY A 103 14.98 -6.96 -11.57
N GLU A 104 15.21 -7.17 -12.86
CA GLU A 104 16.43 -7.82 -13.37
C GLU A 104 17.19 -6.84 -14.26
N LYS A 105 18.49 -6.66 -13.99
CA LYS A 105 19.37 -5.86 -14.84
C LYS A 105 19.55 -6.56 -16.19
N GLY A 106 19.37 -5.82 -17.28
CA GLY A 106 19.61 -6.33 -18.63
C GLY A 106 18.47 -7.14 -19.25
N ARG A 107 17.29 -7.23 -18.61
CA ARG A 107 16.13 -7.90 -19.19
C ARG A 107 15.62 -7.14 -20.43
N GLN A 108 15.88 -7.68 -21.62
CA GLN A 108 15.47 -7.10 -22.90
C GLN A 108 14.11 -7.64 -23.39
N ARG A 109 13.73 -8.86 -23.00
CA ARG A 109 12.52 -9.53 -23.47
C ARG A 109 11.30 -9.20 -22.60
N ARG A 110 10.15 -8.92 -23.22
CA ARG A 110 8.86 -8.84 -22.54
C ARG A 110 8.34 -10.24 -22.21
N SER A 111 7.86 -10.41 -20.98
CA SER A 111 7.23 -11.65 -20.52
C SER A 111 5.83 -11.82 -21.08
N ASN A 112 5.52 -13.01 -21.60
CA ASN A 112 4.17 -13.37 -22.04
C ASN A 112 3.17 -13.42 -20.88
N ASP A 113 3.63 -13.74 -19.66
CA ASP A 113 2.77 -13.82 -18.47
C ASP A 113 2.30 -12.46 -17.98
N SER A 114 2.88 -11.38 -18.52
CA SER A 114 2.34 -10.04 -18.31
C SER A 114 1.07 -9.78 -19.13
N ASN A 115 0.74 -10.59 -20.15
CA ASN A 115 -0.44 -10.41 -21.00
C ASN A 115 -1.72 -10.30 -20.14
N PRO A 116 -2.60 -9.29 -20.38
CA PRO A 116 -3.88 -9.16 -19.68
C PRO A 116 -4.70 -10.45 -19.57
N GLU A 117 -4.74 -11.27 -20.62
CA GLU A 117 -5.52 -12.52 -20.60
C GLU A 117 -4.91 -13.57 -19.65
N SER A 118 -3.59 -13.75 -19.69
CA SER A 118 -2.87 -14.62 -18.77
C SER A 118 -3.02 -14.18 -17.32
N VAL A 119 -2.92 -12.87 -17.07
CA VAL A 119 -3.14 -12.28 -15.74
C VAL A 119 -4.56 -12.52 -15.26
N GLU A 120 -5.57 -12.31 -16.11
CA GLU A 120 -6.97 -12.50 -15.74
C GLU A 120 -7.28 -13.96 -15.44
N LYS A 121 -6.72 -14.91 -16.19
CA LYS A 121 -6.86 -16.34 -15.91
C LYS A 121 -6.35 -16.70 -14.51
N ILE A 122 -5.19 -16.18 -14.12
CA ILE A 122 -4.63 -16.37 -12.76
C ILE A 122 -5.53 -15.66 -11.73
N ALA A 123 -5.92 -14.41 -12.00
CA ALA A 123 -6.72 -13.63 -11.09
C ALA A 123 -8.10 -14.26 -10.83
N ALA A 124 -8.72 -14.85 -11.85
CA ALA A 124 -9.97 -15.58 -11.71
C ALA A 124 -9.85 -16.78 -10.77
N LYS A 125 -8.77 -17.56 -10.87
CA LYS A 125 -8.49 -18.72 -10.00
C LYS A 125 -8.38 -18.33 -8.52
N TYR A 126 -7.69 -17.24 -8.23
CA TYR A 126 -7.38 -16.84 -6.84
C TYR A 126 -8.25 -15.71 -6.29
N ARG A 127 -9.26 -15.24 -7.04
CA ARG A 127 -10.06 -14.05 -6.68
C ARG A 127 -10.68 -14.14 -5.29
N HIS A 128 -11.27 -15.28 -4.96
CA HIS A 128 -11.94 -15.48 -3.69
C HIS A 128 -10.96 -15.47 -2.51
N GLU A 129 -9.85 -16.18 -2.64
CA GLU A 129 -8.78 -16.21 -1.62
C GLU A 129 -8.12 -14.84 -1.44
N ALA A 130 -7.82 -14.16 -2.54
CA ALA A 130 -7.30 -12.80 -2.54
C ALA A 130 -8.27 -11.83 -1.84
N GLY A 131 -9.57 -11.98 -2.08
CA GLY A 131 -10.61 -11.22 -1.39
C GLY A 131 -10.59 -11.42 0.13
N ARG A 132 -10.50 -12.68 0.60
CA ARG A 132 -10.40 -12.98 2.04
C ARG A 132 -9.12 -12.42 2.65
N HIS A 133 -7.97 -12.64 1.99
CA HIS A 133 -6.67 -12.13 2.43
C HIS A 133 -6.68 -10.60 2.53
N TRP A 134 -7.27 -9.93 1.54
CA TRP A 134 -7.36 -8.48 1.52
C TRP A 134 -8.30 -7.93 2.59
N SER A 135 -9.45 -8.58 2.81
CA SER A 135 -10.35 -8.22 3.92
C SER A 135 -9.66 -8.34 5.27
N ALA A 136 -8.91 -9.41 5.51
CA ALA A 136 -8.11 -9.57 6.73
C ALA A 136 -7.03 -8.49 6.86
N THR A 137 -6.32 -8.18 5.76
CA THR A 137 -5.31 -7.11 5.71
C THR A 137 -5.92 -5.75 6.10
N LEU A 138 -7.12 -5.43 5.60
CA LEU A 138 -7.81 -4.19 5.91
C LEU A 138 -8.30 -4.14 7.37
N ALA A 139 -8.80 -5.27 7.89
CA ALA A 139 -9.19 -5.39 9.29
C ALA A 139 -8.00 -5.16 10.22
N GLU A 140 -6.82 -5.67 9.86
CA GLU A 140 -5.60 -5.49 10.66
C GLU A 140 -5.12 -4.02 10.68
N ILE A 141 -5.19 -3.34 9.52
CA ILE A 141 -4.92 -1.90 9.46
C ILE A 141 -5.90 -1.12 10.34
N GLU A 142 -7.17 -1.51 10.33
CA GLU A 142 -8.20 -0.88 11.16
C GLU A 142 -7.95 -1.13 12.65
N ARG A 143 -7.53 -2.34 13.04
CA ARG A 143 -7.10 -2.66 14.41
C ARG A 143 -5.97 -1.73 14.87
N ILE A 144 -4.90 -1.62 14.08
CA ILE A 144 -3.74 -0.78 14.40
C ILE A 144 -4.13 0.70 14.49
N LYS A 145 -4.98 1.19 13.58
CA LYS A 145 -5.50 2.56 13.64
C LYS A 145 -6.29 2.84 14.92
N ARG A 146 -7.11 1.89 15.38
CA ARG A 146 -7.86 2.03 16.64
C ARG A 146 -6.95 2.07 17.85
N LEU A 147 -5.90 1.23 17.88
CA LEU A 147 -4.88 1.31 18.93
C LEU A 147 -4.24 2.69 18.95
N TYR A 148 -3.77 3.18 17.80
CA TYR A 148 -3.22 4.53 17.69
C TYR A 148 -4.18 5.64 18.16
N GLN A 149 -5.46 5.55 17.80
CA GLN A 149 -6.48 6.50 18.26
C GLN A 149 -6.67 6.42 19.78
N SER A 150 -6.67 5.21 20.34
CA SER A 150 -6.75 4.98 21.78
C SER A 150 -5.55 5.62 22.49
N GLU A 151 -4.34 5.38 22.00
CA GLU A 151 -3.11 5.94 22.60
C GLU A 151 -3.10 7.47 22.58
N ILE A 152 -3.55 8.08 21.48
CA ILE A 152 -3.68 9.55 21.39
C ILE A 152 -4.72 10.10 22.37
N ARG A 153 -5.86 9.41 22.53
CA ARG A 153 -6.92 9.81 23.47
C ARG A 153 -6.48 9.69 24.93
N HIS A 154 -5.76 8.63 25.28
CA HIS A 154 -5.28 8.40 26.66
C HIS A 154 -4.13 9.32 27.07
N CYS A 155 -3.32 9.81 26.13
CA CYS A 155 -2.22 10.75 26.41
C CYS A 155 -2.66 12.20 26.75
N CYS A 156 -3.94 12.47 27.03
CA CYS A 156 -4.46 13.81 27.38
C CYS A 156 -4.18 14.91 26.33
N LYS A 157 -4.67 14.76 25.10
CA LYS A 157 -4.68 15.84 24.09
C LYS A 157 -6.05 16.01 23.47
N VAL A 158 -6.91 16.73 24.17
CA VAL A 158 -8.23 17.15 23.69
C VAL A 158 -8.03 18.30 22.71
N SER A 159 -7.86 18.02 21.42
CA SER A 159 -8.20 18.90 20.31
C SER A 159 -7.89 18.19 18.98
N ASP A 160 -8.91 17.64 18.33
CA ASP A 160 -9.18 17.86 16.89
C ASP A 160 -9.87 16.67 16.23
N GLU A 161 -11.19 16.63 16.40
CA GLU A 161 -12.13 15.98 15.47
C GLU A 161 -11.89 16.44 14.01
N ALA A 162 -11.27 17.61 13.80
CA ALA A 162 -10.99 18.24 12.50
C ALA A 162 -9.88 17.54 11.70
N ALA A 163 -8.87 16.93 12.34
CA ALA A 163 -7.83 16.18 11.63
C ALA A 163 -8.39 14.93 10.93
N PHE A 164 -9.51 14.40 11.45
CA PHE A 164 -10.19 13.22 10.91
C PHE A 164 -10.91 13.51 9.58
N CYS A 165 -11.47 14.71 9.40
CA CYS A 165 -12.11 15.13 8.16
C CYS A 165 -11.13 15.18 6.96
N LEU A 166 -9.83 15.37 7.20
CA LEU A 166 -8.81 15.40 6.13
C LEU A 166 -8.40 14.00 5.66
N ILE A 167 -8.45 12.99 6.52
CA ILE A 167 -8.07 11.61 6.18
C ILE A 167 -9.20 10.90 5.41
N GLN A 168 -10.47 11.30 5.62
CA GLN A 168 -11.62 10.70 4.95
C GLN A 168 -12.05 11.35 3.63
N ARG A 169 -11.45 12.46 3.19
CA ARG A 169 -11.90 13.09 1.92
C ARG A 169 -11.73 12.12 0.74
N PRO A 170 -12.83 11.73 0.05
CA PRO A 170 -12.71 11.33 -1.35
C PRO A 170 -12.11 12.52 -2.08
N TYR A 171 -11.13 12.29 -2.94
CA TYR A 171 -10.53 13.33 -3.80
C TYR A 171 -11.66 14.11 -4.50
N ILE A 172 -12.05 15.27 -3.97
CA ILE A 172 -12.90 16.20 -4.70
C ILE A 172 -12.02 16.69 -5.85
N SER A 173 -12.48 16.44 -7.06
CA SER A 173 -11.81 16.75 -8.31
C SER A 173 -11.17 18.12 -8.30
N LYS A 174 -9.89 18.19 -8.73
CA LYS A 174 -9.04 19.38 -8.87
C LYS A 174 -9.64 20.53 -9.72
N THR A 175 -10.83 20.36 -10.27
CA THR A 175 -11.55 21.31 -11.12
C THR A 175 -12.35 22.37 -10.35
N LEU A 176 -12.55 22.25 -9.03
CA LEU A 176 -13.29 23.25 -8.24
C LEU A 176 -12.41 24.31 -7.54
N LEU A 177 -11.09 24.11 -7.47
CA LEU A 177 -10.19 25.02 -6.73
C LEU A 177 -9.76 26.25 -7.53
N THR A 178 -9.85 26.23 -8.87
CA THR A 178 -9.43 27.34 -9.74
C THR A 178 -10.52 28.39 -9.97
N ARG A 179 -11.76 28.16 -9.54
CA ARG A 179 -12.88 29.09 -9.81
C ARG A 179 -13.13 30.13 -8.70
N ARG A 180 -12.43 30.05 -7.56
CA ARG A 180 -12.62 30.96 -6.42
C ARG A 180 -11.53 32.03 -6.26
N ILE A 181 -10.46 31.99 -7.06
CA ILE A 181 -9.42 33.02 -7.08
C ILE A 181 -9.49 33.72 -8.44
N SER A 182 -10.60 34.42 -8.68
CA SER A 182 -10.66 35.45 -9.70
C SER A 182 -11.06 36.73 -8.97
N PRO A 183 -10.15 37.70 -8.80
CA PRO A 183 -10.48 38.97 -8.18
C PRO A 183 -11.37 39.76 -9.14
N ARG A 184 -12.62 40.02 -8.71
CA ARG A 184 -13.49 41.01 -9.35
C ARG A 184 -13.10 42.42 -8.85
N GLY A 185 -12.84 43.30 -9.81
CA GLY A 185 -12.79 44.78 -9.69
C GLY A 185 -11.42 45.33 -9.30
N SER A 186 -10.91 46.45 -9.79
CA SER A 186 -11.31 47.48 -10.78
C SER A 186 -10.04 48.35 -11.01
N PRO A 187 -9.95 49.21 -12.05
CA PRO A 187 -10.61 50.52 -12.04
C PRO A 187 -11.77 50.61 -13.04
#